data_AF-A0A1Q7FYK8-F1
#
_entry.id   AF-A0A1Q7FYK8-F1
#
_cell.length_a   1.000
_cell.length_b   1.000
_cell.length_c   1.000
_cell.angle_alpha   90.00
_cell.angle_beta   90.00
_cell.angle_gamma   90.00
#
_symmetry.space_group_name_H-M   'P 1'
#
loop_
_entity.id
_entity.type
_entity.pdbx_description
1 polymer ?
#
loop_
_entity_poly.entity_id
_entity_poly.type
_entity_poly.pdbx_seq_one_letter_code
_entity_poly.pdbx_strand_id
1 'polypeptide(L)'
;MLRLAFSMQLTGWVLQMAQNGETNKEFGVYKSLCCGFEIVLVEGAIFPDCPNHPRLTTEWKSPSEERFPRAIELPSAKKRSNPAA
;
A
#
# COMPACT_ATOMS: atom_id res chain seq x y z
N MET A 1 -37.92 -28.33 -5.32
CA MET A 1 -36.77 -28.18 -4.42
C MET A 1 -35.65 -27.51 -5.21
N LEU A 2 -35.57 -26.18 -5.20
CA LEU A 2 -34.51 -25.46 -5.89
C LEU A 2 -33.46 -25.07 -4.85
N ARG A 3 -32.34 -25.80 -4.82
CA ARG A 3 -31.20 -25.42 -3.99
C ARG A 3 -30.54 -24.22 -4.65
N LEU A 4 -30.83 -23.02 -4.12
CA LEU A 4 -30.03 -21.84 -4.35
C LEU A 4 -28.63 -22.13 -3.84
N ALA A 5 -27.71 -22.46 -4.75
CA ALA A 5 -26.30 -22.52 -4.47
C ALA A 5 -25.85 -21.08 -4.17
N PHE A 6 -25.61 -20.81 -2.89
CA PHE A 6 -24.97 -19.60 -2.41
C PHE A 6 -23.53 -19.60 -2.95
N SER A 7 -23.34 -19.04 -4.15
CA SER A 7 -22.02 -18.86 -4.72
C SER A 7 -21.31 -17.80 -3.89
N MET A 8 -20.49 -18.26 -2.93
CA MET A 8 -19.50 -17.42 -2.26
C MET A 8 -18.59 -16.85 -3.35
N GLN A 9 -18.88 -15.63 -3.78
CA GLN A 9 -17.96 -14.82 -4.57
C GLN A 9 -16.73 -14.61 -3.68
N LEU A 10 -15.69 -15.38 -3.93
CA LEU A 10 -14.35 -15.15 -3.42
C LEU A 10 -13.91 -13.79 -3.98
N THR A 11 -14.14 -12.71 -3.23
CA THR A 11 -13.39 -11.46 -3.39
C THR A 11 -11.96 -11.76 -2.97
N GLY A 12 -11.24 -12.45 -3.85
CA GLY A 12 -9.82 -12.74 -3.68
C GLY A 12 -9.10 -11.41 -3.70
N TRP A 13 -8.75 -10.93 -2.51
CA TRP A 13 -7.87 -9.79 -2.34
C TRP A 13 -6.57 -10.14 -3.07
N VAL A 14 -6.32 -9.51 -4.21
CA VAL A 14 -4.99 -9.58 -4.84
C VAL A 14 -4.13 -8.58 -4.09
N LEU A 15 -3.76 -8.93 -2.86
CA LEU A 15 -2.77 -8.19 -2.09
C LEU A 15 -1.46 -8.31 -2.85
N GLN A 16 -1.07 -7.24 -3.53
CA GLN A 16 0.17 -7.23 -4.28
C GLN A 16 1.34 -7.29 -3.28
N MET A 17 2.02 -8.44 -3.30
CA MET A 17 3.22 -8.67 -2.49
C MET A 17 4.44 -8.40 -3.37
N ALA A 18 5.36 -7.59 -2.85
CA ALA A 18 6.62 -7.28 -3.50
C ALA A 18 7.79 -7.85 -2.68
N GLN A 19 8.87 -8.23 -3.35
CA GLN A 19 10.08 -8.76 -2.71
C GLN A 19 11.19 -7.71 -2.66
N ASN A 20 12.09 -7.83 -1.68
CA ASN A 20 13.30 -7.03 -1.64
C ASN A 20 14.09 -7.14 -2.96
N GLY A 21 14.58 -6.00 -3.43
CA GLY A 21 15.23 -5.87 -4.75
C GLY A 21 14.29 -5.53 -5.90
N GLU A 22 12.98 -5.73 -5.76
CA GLU A 22 12.02 -5.30 -6.77
C GLU A 22 11.83 -3.78 -6.79
N THR A 23 11.48 -3.24 -7.95
CA THR A 23 11.14 -1.82 -8.11
C THR A 23 9.67 -1.58 -7.77
N ASN A 24 9.43 -0.64 -6.88
CA ASN A 24 8.11 -0.18 -6.50
C ASN A 24 7.44 0.60 -7.63
N LYS A 25 6.16 0.30 -7.90
CA LYS A 25 5.40 0.90 -9.01
C LYS A 25 4.52 2.06 -8.59
N GLU A 26 4.22 2.19 -7.29
CA GLU A 26 3.26 3.17 -6.80
C GLU A 26 3.71 3.78 -5.48
N PHE A 27 3.43 5.05 -5.26
CA PHE A 27 3.69 5.64 -3.95
C PHE A 27 2.76 5.03 -2.89
N GLY A 28 3.32 4.56 -1.78
CA GLY A 28 2.52 3.95 -0.73
C GLY A 28 3.30 3.59 0.53
N VAL A 29 2.53 3.16 1.53
CA VAL A 29 3.05 2.54 2.76
C VAL A 29 3.06 1.03 2.55
N TYR A 30 4.14 0.37 2.95
CA TYR A 30 4.31 -1.07 2.83
C TYR A 30 4.72 -1.67 4.17
N LYS A 31 4.25 -2.88 4.45
CA LYS A 31 4.54 -3.61 5.68
C LYS A 31 5.28 -4.91 5.39
N SER A 32 6.41 -5.12 6.05
CA SER A 32 7.15 -6.38 5.96
C SER A 32 6.38 -7.52 6.63
N LEU A 33 6.37 -8.70 6.02
CA LEU A 33 5.68 -9.86 6.60
C LEU A 33 6.44 -10.52 7.75
N CYS A 34 7.77 -10.43 7.77
CA CYS A 34 8.60 -11.09 8.78
C CYS A 34 8.54 -10.41 10.15
N CYS A 35 8.65 -9.08 10.20
CA CYS A 35 8.72 -8.33 11.46
C CYS A 35 7.60 -7.30 11.62
N GLY A 36 6.83 -7.02 10.57
CA GLY A 36 5.78 -6.01 10.61
C GLY A 36 6.29 -4.57 10.53
N PHE A 37 7.54 -4.32 10.12
CA PHE A 37 8.03 -2.97 9.85
C PHE A 37 7.24 -2.28 8.74
N GLU A 38 6.97 -1.00 8.92
CA GLU A 38 6.30 -0.15 7.94
C GLU A 38 7.29 0.82 7.30
N ILE A 39 7.22 0.94 5.97
CA ILE A 39 8.06 1.85 5.19
C ILE A 39 7.18 2.66 4.24
N VAL A 40 7.59 3.89 3.96
CA VAL A 40 7.03 4.69 2.86
C VAL A 40 7.97 4.57 1.67
N LEU A 41 7.45 4.11 0.53
CA LEU A 41 8.21 4.04 -0.70
C LEU A 41 7.58 4.91 -1.78
N VAL A 42 8.43 5.62 -2.50
CA VAL A 42 8.07 6.34 -3.71
C VAL A 42 8.06 5.39 -4.90
N GLU A 43 7.32 5.76 -5.94
CA GLU A 43 7.39 5.10 -7.25
C GLU A 43 8.83 5.10 -7.77
N GLY A 44 9.29 3.96 -8.29
CA GLY A 44 10.65 3.74 -8.78
C GLY A 44 11.68 3.39 -7.70
N ALA A 45 11.35 3.46 -6.40
CA ALA A 45 12.27 3.04 -5.35
C ALA A 45 12.40 1.50 -5.28
N ILE A 46 13.52 1.00 -4.76
CA ILE A 46 13.73 -0.43 -4.57
C ILE A 46 13.24 -0.85 -3.18
N PHE A 47 12.55 -2.00 -3.11
CA PHE A 47 12.18 -2.60 -1.83
C PHE A 47 13.44 -3.05 -1.07
N PRO A 48 13.67 -2.59 0.17
CA PRO A 48 14.85 -2.93 0.94
C PRO A 48 14.72 -4.31 1.60
N ASP A 49 15.85 -4.82 2.10
CA ASP A 49 15.85 -5.92 3.07
C ASP A 49 15.19 -5.49 4.39
N CYS A 50 14.63 -6.44 5.13
CA CYS A 50 14.27 -6.21 6.53
C CYS A 50 15.54 -5.92 7.36
N PRO A 51 15.59 -4.84 8.16
CA PRO A 51 16.76 -4.49 8.97
C PRO A 51 17.20 -5.60 9.95
N ASN A 52 16.26 -6.42 10.42
CA ASN A 52 16.54 -7.52 11.34
C ASN A 52 17.01 -8.81 10.62
N HIS A 53 16.80 -8.90 9.32
CA HIS A 53 17.06 -10.10 8.52
C HIS A 53 17.78 -9.73 7.20
N PRO A 54 18.98 -9.13 7.27
CA PRO A 54 19.70 -8.71 6.08
C PRO A 54 20.04 -9.91 5.19
N ARG A 55 19.96 -9.73 3.87
CA ARG A 55 20.24 -10.73 2.84
C ARG A 55 19.29 -11.93 2.81
N LEU A 56 18.17 -11.88 3.53
CA LEU A 56 17.08 -12.85 3.40
C LEU A 56 15.94 -12.24 2.58
N THR A 57 15.18 -13.10 1.91
CA THR A 57 13.97 -12.66 1.19
C THR A 57 13.02 -11.97 2.16
N THR A 58 12.69 -10.73 1.85
CA THR A 58 11.73 -9.90 2.60
C THR A 58 10.56 -9.60 1.70
N GLU A 59 9.38 -10.00 2.15
CA GLU A 59 8.12 -9.71 1.46
C GLU A 59 7.46 -8.48 2.08
N TRP A 60 7.07 -7.55 1.22
CA TRP A 60 6.41 -6.30 1.54
C TRP A 60 5.00 -6.31 0.99
N LYS A 61 4.03 -5.98 1.85
CA LYS A 61 2.61 -5.96 1.53
C LYS A 61 2.06 -4.54 1.65
N SER A 62 1.32 -4.07 0.65
CA SER A 62 0.54 -2.84 0.80
C SER A 62 -0.68 -3.09 1.71
N PRO A 63 -0.99 -2.20 2.66
CA PRO A 63 -2.13 -2.35 3.56
C PRO A 63 -3.47 -1.99 2.89
N SER A 64 -3.46 -1.34 1.73
CA SER A 64 -4.66 -0.91 1.00
C SER A 64 -4.53 -1.12 -0.51
N GLU A 65 -5.66 -1.42 -1.18
CA GLU A 65 -5.81 -1.34 -2.64
C GLU A 65 -5.96 0.12 -3.11
N GLU A 66 -6.27 1.03 -2.19
CA GLU A 66 -6.43 2.45 -2.49
C GLU A 66 -5.07 3.10 -2.73
N ARG A 67 -4.90 3.61 -3.95
CA ARG A 67 -3.77 4.44 -4.34
C ARG A 67 -3.79 5.75 -3.56
N PHE A 68 -2.67 6.10 -2.96
CA PHE A 68 -2.48 7.42 -2.37
C PHE A 68 -2.43 8.49 -3.48
N PRO A 69 -3.34 9.47 -3.49
CA PRO A 69 -3.35 10.51 -4.50
C PRO A 69 -2.09 11.37 -4.38
N ARG A 70 -1.54 11.79 -5.53
CA ARG A 70 -0.39 12.69 -5.55
C ARG A 70 -0.83 14.06 -5.06
N ALA A 71 0.10 14.82 -4.48
CA ALA A 71 -0.20 16.18 -3.98
C ALA A 71 -0.78 17.10 -5.07
N ILE A 72 -0.42 16.90 -6.34
CA ILE A 72 -0.96 17.65 -7.49
C ILE A 72 -2.41 17.29 -7.83
N GLU A 73 -2.87 16.11 -7.42
CA GLU A 73 -4.23 15.60 -7.62
C GLU A 73 -5.16 16.05 -6.48
N LEU A 74 -4.60 16.51 -5.35
CA LEU A 74 -5.39 17.00 -4.23
C LEU A 74 -5.99 18.39 -4.57
N PRO A 75 -7.29 18.62 -4.30
CA PRO A 75 -7.86 19.94 -4.45
C PRO A 75 -7.10 20.92 -3.56
N SER A 76 -6.61 22.01 -4.16
CA SER A 76 -5.85 23.04 -3.46
C SER A 76 -6.61 23.47 -2.21
N ALA A 77 -5.99 23.28 -1.05
CA ALA A 77 -6.58 23.67 0.23
C ALA A 77 -7.02 25.13 0.15
N LYS A 78 -8.34 25.36 0.13
CA LYS A 78 -8.90 26.71 0.16
C LYS A 78 -8.39 27.36 1.43
N LYS A 79 -7.52 28.36 1.28
CA LYS A 79 -6.98 29.16 2.38
C LYS A 79 -8.17 29.63 3.22
N ARG A 80 -8.32 29.15 4.45
CA ARG A 80 -9.33 29.68 5.38
C ARG A 80 -8.90 31.11 5.69
N SER A 81 -9.47 32.09 5.01
CA SER A 81 -9.39 33.48 5.43
C SER A 81 -10.27 33.62 6.66
N ASN A 82 -9.68 33.98 7.79
CA ASN A 82 -10.42 34.35 8.98
C ASN A 82 -10.61 35.88 8.95
N PRO A 83 -11.79 36.45 8.69
CA PRO A 83 -12.06 37.82 9.08
C PRO A 83 -12.54 37.81 10.53
N ALA A 84 -11.69 38.22 11.46
CA ALA A 84 -12.15 38.66 12.77
C ALA A 84 -12.63 40.11 12.60
N ALA A 85 -13.88 40.36 12.95
CA ALA A 85 -14.49 41.68 13.12
C ALA A 85 -14.86 41.86 14.58
#